data_AF-A0A7J9M3X4-F1
#
_entry.id   AF-A0A7J9M3X4-F1
#
_cell.length_a   1.000
_cell.length_b   1.000
_cell.length_c   1.000
_cell.angle_alpha   90.00
_cell.angle_beta   90.00
_cell.angle_gamma   90.00
#
_symmetry.space_group_name_H-M   'P 1'
#
loop_
_entity.id
_entity.type
_entity.pdbx_description
1 polymer ?
#
loop_
_entity_poly.entity_id
_entity_poly.type
_entity_poly.pdbx_seq_one_letter_code
_entity_poly.pdbx_strand_id
1 'polypeptide(L)'
;MNCQKEIQLGILSEDEAWVLLRHKAGLEDDCSTLTHVAKEVAGECKGLPLAIVTVAKALKGESLDGWRAVNQRFKDSRHLDNEEVLGGVLKPLKLSYDYLKEGNSQMTGNDIQMCFLLCSLFPEDAEIISDVLIMCGIGVGLFPNAYSIEDKRNEIGMALKKLQKSGLLSETDVAETIRMHDVVRDFAHWLTSTGENRFMVKDKLKEWPHMVGCYSAIALWNCSSNIKNFPDKVEFSKLKTLFLKGE
;
A
#
# COMPACT_ATOMS: atom_id res chain seq x y z
N MET A 1 -23.53 21.83 -2.71
CA MET A 1 -24.04 20.62 -3.36
C MET A 1 -25.17 20.09 -2.49
N ASN A 2 -26.42 20.04 -2.99
CA ASN A 2 -27.54 19.46 -2.24
C ASN A 2 -27.64 17.98 -2.62
N CYS A 3 -27.13 17.08 -1.77
CA CYS A 3 -27.34 15.64 -1.94
C CYS A 3 -28.83 15.34 -1.74
N GLN A 4 -29.47 14.69 -2.70
CA GLN A 4 -30.92 14.45 -2.68
C GLN A 4 -31.32 13.30 -1.74
N LYS A 5 -30.40 12.36 -1.47
CA LYS A 5 -30.62 11.23 -0.58
C LYS A 5 -29.27 10.63 -0.16
N GLU A 6 -29.01 10.56 1.13
CA GLU A 6 -27.88 9.83 1.67
C GLU A 6 -28.22 8.34 1.76
N ILE A 7 -27.35 7.48 1.23
CA ILE A 7 -27.48 6.03 1.33
C ILE A 7 -26.26 5.55 2.12
N GLN A 8 -26.51 5.06 3.32
CA GLN A 8 -25.47 4.47 4.15
C GLN A 8 -25.09 3.10 3.59
N LEU A 9 -23.83 2.93 3.21
CA LEU A 9 -23.28 1.63 2.86
C LEU A 9 -22.88 0.89 4.14
N GLY A 10 -23.40 -0.31 4.33
CA GLY A 10 -23.02 -1.19 5.43
C GLY A 10 -21.77 -2.02 5.11
N ILE A 11 -21.30 -2.77 6.11
CA ILE A 11 -20.32 -3.85 5.89
C ILE A 11 -20.98 -5.04 5.19
N LEU A 12 -20.18 -5.87 4.54
CA LEU A 12 -20.65 -7.12 3.96
C LEU A 12 -21.05 -8.11 5.07
N SER A 13 -22.13 -8.85 4.84
CA SER A 13 -22.47 -10.02 5.63
C SER A 13 -21.39 -11.11 5.52
N GLU A 14 -21.37 -12.07 6.44
CA GLU A 14 -20.40 -13.18 6.41
C GLU A 14 -20.47 -13.96 5.09
N ASP A 15 -21.68 -14.17 4.56
CA ASP A 15 -21.89 -14.87 3.29
C ASP A 15 -21.36 -14.07 2.10
N GLU A 16 -21.64 -12.75 2.04
CA GLU A 16 -21.12 -11.87 0.99
C GLU A 16 -19.60 -11.75 1.05
N ALA A 17 -19.04 -11.63 2.27
CA ALA A 17 -17.60 -11.57 2.50
C ALA A 17 -16.91 -12.86 2.04
N TRP A 18 -17.48 -14.02 2.36
CA TRP A 18 -17.01 -15.32 1.88
C TRP A 18 -17.05 -15.41 0.36
N VAL A 19 -18.17 -15.04 -0.27
CA VAL A 19 -18.31 -15.07 -1.74
C VAL A 19 -17.26 -14.18 -2.40
N LEU A 20 -17.04 -12.97 -1.87
CA LEU A 20 -16.02 -12.06 -2.38
C LEU A 20 -14.61 -12.62 -2.22
N LEU A 21 -14.26 -13.14 -1.03
CA LEU A 21 -12.94 -13.73 -0.76
C LEU A 21 -12.67 -14.89 -1.72
N ARG A 22 -13.62 -15.83 -1.81
CA ARG A 22 -13.53 -17.01 -2.67
C ARG A 22 -13.27 -16.61 -4.12
N HIS A 23 -14.05 -15.66 -4.64
CA HIS A 23 -13.91 -15.18 -6.01
C HIS A 23 -12.54 -14.52 -6.26
N LYS A 24 -12.06 -13.66 -5.34
CA LYS A 24 -10.79 -12.95 -5.52
C LYS A 24 -9.55 -13.83 -5.29
N ALA A 25 -9.64 -14.82 -4.41
CA ALA A 25 -8.60 -15.80 -4.17
C ALA A 25 -8.53 -16.88 -5.26
N GLY A 26 -9.57 -17.02 -6.09
CA GLY A 26 -9.65 -18.04 -7.14
C GLY A 26 -9.83 -19.46 -6.58
N LEU A 27 -10.62 -19.60 -5.51
CA LEU A 27 -10.88 -20.89 -4.88
C LEU A 27 -12.01 -21.64 -5.60
N GLU A 28 -11.71 -22.86 -6.06
CA GLU A 28 -12.67 -23.82 -6.64
C GLU A 28 -13.42 -24.58 -5.53
N ASP A 29 -14.57 -25.21 -5.84
CA ASP A 29 -15.48 -25.79 -4.83
C ASP A 29 -15.02 -27.14 -4.24
N ASP A 30 -13.81 -27.59 -4.57
CA ASP A 30 -13.48 -29.01 -4.50
C ASP A 30 -12.92 -29.48 -3.14
N CYS A 31 -12.63 -28.56 -2.20
CA CYS A 31 -12.05 -28.91 -0.89
C CYS A 31 -12.79 -28.30 0.31
N SER A 32 -13.54 -29.11 1.04
CA SER A 32 -14.32 -28.68 2.22
C SER A 32 -13.47 -28.11 3.36
N THR A 33 -12.25 -28.63 3.57
CA THR A 33 -11.36 -28.18 4.66
C THR A 33 -10.76 -26.81 4.37
N LEU A 34 -10.32 -26.57 3.13
CA LEU A 34 -9.85 -25.25 2.70
C LEU A 34 -10.96 -24.21 2.79
N THR A 35 -12.16 -24.57 2.35
CA THR A 35 -13.35 -23.72 2.45
C THR A 35 -13.63 -23.29 3.89
N HIS A 36 -13.50 -24.19 4.87
CA HIS A 36 -13.69 -23.82 6.28
C HIS A 36 -12.66 -22.79 6.76
N VAL A 37 -11.36 -23.04 6.53
CA VAL A 37 -10.30 -22.11 6.98
C VAL A 37 -10.41 -20.76 6.25
N ALA A 38 -10.71 -20.76 4.96
CA ALA A 38 -10.86 -19.55 4.18
C ALA A 38 -12.07 -18.70 4.63
N LYS A 39 -13.16 -19.32 5.12
CA LYS A 39 -14.28 -18.62 5.76
C LYS A 39 -13.88 -17.95 7.07
N GLU A 40 -13.10 -18.64 7.93
CA GLU A 40 -12.58 -18.03 9.16
C GLU A 40 -11.71 -16.81 8.84
N VAL A 41 -10.83 -16.92 7.83
CA VAL A 41 -9.99 -15.82 7.36
C VAL A 41 -10.83 -14.65 6.80
N ALA A 42 -11.93 -14.93 6.10
CA ALA A 42 -12.86 -13.90 5.65
C ALA A 42 -13.51 -13.15 6.84
N GLY A 43 -13.85 -13.87 7.91
CA GLY A 43 -14.41 -13.29 9.13
C GLY A 43 -13.46 -12.30 9.82
N GLU A 44 -12.15 -12.58 9.82
CA GLU A 44 -11.12 -11.67 10.35
C GLU A 44 -11.01 -10.35 9.58
N CYS A 45 -11.58 -10.27 8.36
CA CYS A 45 -11.65 -9.03 7.57
C CYS A 45 -12.86 -8.14 7.94
N LYS A 46 -13.69 -8.54 8.92
CA LYS A 46 -14.80 -7.77 9.50
C LYS A 46 -15.79 -7.19 8.47
N GLY A 47 -16.03 -7.92 7.37
CA GLY A 47 -16.95 -7.52 6.31
C GLY A 47 -16.48 -6.32 5.47
N LEU A 48 -15.21 -5.89 5.60
CA LEU A 48 -14.66 -4.75 4.87
C LEU A 48 -14.14 -5.19 3.49
N PRO A 49 -14.72 -4.69 2.37
CA PRO A 49 -14.34 -5.15 1.03
C PRO A 49 -12.86 -5.00 0.71
N LEU A 50 -12.23 -3.88 1.11
CA LEU A 50 -10.80 -3.65 0.90
C LEU A 50 -9.95 -4.72 1.60
N ALA A 51 -10.20 -4.98 2.88
CA ALA A 51 -9.50 -6.01 3.66
C ALA A 51 -9.65 -7.40 3.01
N ILE A 52 -10.88 -7.76 2.64
CA ILE A 52 -11.21 -9.05 2.02
C ILE A 52 -10.44 -9.22 0.70
N VAL A 53 -10.51 -8.22 -0.19
CA VAL A 53 -9.85 -8.27 -1.50
C VAL A 53 -8.32 -8.36 -1.32
N THR A 54 -7.74 -7.59 -0.42
CA THR A 54 -6.29 -7.58 -0.18
C THR A 54 -5.80 -8.93 0.37
N VAL A 55 -6.50 -9.53 1.35
CA VAL A 55 -6.14 -10.84 1.89
C VAL A 55 -6.33 -11.94 0.85
N ALA A 56 -7.48 -11.95 0.16
CA ALA A 56 -7.77 -12.93 -0.87
C ALA A 56 -6.72 -12.94 -1.98
N LYS A 57 -6.29 -11.75 -2.42
CA LYS A 57 -5.24 -11.58 -3.41
C LYS A 57 -3.86 -12.03 -2.91
N ALA A 58 -3.52 -11.73 -1.66
CA ALA A 58 -2.25 -12.16 -1.05
C ALA A 58 -2.14 -13.69 -0.94
N LEU A 59 -3.25 -14.36 -0.64
CA LEU A 59 -3.31 -15.83 -0.47
C LEU A 59 -3.64 -16.59 -1.75
N LYS A 60 -3.70 -15.91 -2.88
CA LYS A 60 -4.02 -16.56 -4.15
C LYS A 60 -2.92 -17.56 -4.52
N GLY A 61 -3.32 -18.83 -4.66
CA GLY A 61 -2.40 -19.94 -4.97
C GLY A 61 -1.70 -20.53 -3.75
N GLU A 62 -2.04 -20.08 -2.53
CA GLU A 62 -1.49 -20.66 -1.30
C GLU A 62 -2.04 -22.05 -1.00
N SER A 63 -1.19 -22.84 -0.35
CA SER A 63 -1.56 -24.18 0.14
C SER A 63 -2.49 -24.09 1.36
N LEU A 64 -3.21 -25.18 1.67
CA LEU A 64 -4.04 -25.27 2.88
C LEU A 64 -3.26 -24.90 4.16
N ASP A 65 -2.00 -25.30 4.26
CA ASP A 65 -1.16 -24.97 5.41
C ASP A 65 -0.79 -23.49 5.45
N GLY A 66 -0.61 -22.84 4.29
CA GLY A 66 -0.48 -21.38 4.19
C GLY A 66 -1.72 -20.65 4.71
N TRP A 67 -2.92 -21.10 4.31
CA TRP A 67 -4.18 -20.56 4.83
C TRP A 67 -4.33 -20.74 6.34
N ARG A 68 -3.93 -21.91 6.88
CA ARG A 68 -3.94 -22.16 8.33
C ARG A 68 -2.96 -21.27 9.08
N ALA A 69 -1.75 -21.08 8.55
CA ALA A 69 -0.74 -20.21 9.13
C ALA A 69 -1.25 -18.76 9.23
N VAL A 70 -1.94 -18.27 8.19
CA VAL A 70 -2.55 -16.93 8.19
C VAL A 70 -3.66 -16.81 9.21
N ASN A 71 -4.58 -17.78 9.24
CA ASN A 71 -5.67 -17.81 10.21
C ASN A 71 -5.13 -17.79 11.65
N GLN A 72 -4.08 -18.57 11.93
CA GLN A 72 -3.41 -18.57 13.23
C GLN A 72 -2.78 -17.20 13.52
N ARG A 73 -2.10 -16.60 12.54
CA ARG A 73 -1.50 -15.28 12.68
C ARG A 73 -2.52 -14.20 13.03
N PHE A 74 -3.71 -14.21 12.42
CA PHE A 74 -4.80 -13.29 12.76
C PHE A 74 -5.31 -13.48 14.19
N LYS A 75 -5.43 -14.74 14.63
CA LYS A 75 -5.81 -15.11 16.00
C LYS A 75 -4.75 -14.65 17.02
N ASP A 76 -3.47 -14.74 16.71
CA ASP A 76 -2.36 -14.36 17.60
C ASP A 76 -2.17 -12.83 17.71
N SER A 77 -2.44 -12.11 16.61
CA SER A 77 -2.24 -10.67 16.51
C SER A 77 -3.46 -9.84 16.90
N ARG A 78 -4.38 -10.39 17.72
CA ARG A 78 -5.58 -9.68 18.23
C ARG A 78 -5.29 -8.32 18.90
N HIS A 79 -4.11 -8.14 19.47
CA HIS A 79 -3.70 -6.85 20.06
C HIS A 79 -3.51 -5.73 19.02
N LEU A 80 -3.38 -6.06 17.72
CA LEU A 80 -3.34 -5.09 16.63
C LEU A 80 -4.73 -4.65 16.15
N ASP A 81 -5.83 -5.19 16.72
CA ASP A 81 -7.21 -4.75 16.44
C ASP A 81 -7.56 -3.40 17.08
N ASN A 82 -6.60 -2.53 17.38
CA ASN A 82 -6.95 -1.22 17.90
C ASN A 82 -7.69 -0.42 16.80
N GLU A 83 -8.99 -0.19 17.00
CA GLU A 83 -9.85 0.55 16.06
C GLU A 83 -9.29 1.94 15.75
N GLU A 84 -8.53 2.52 16.68
CA GLU A 84 -7.93 3.84 16.54
C GLU A 84 -6.84 3.95 15.47
N VAL A 85 -6.16 2.84 15.11
CA VAL A 85 -4.95 2.93 14.27
C VAL A 85 -5.29 2.93 12.78
N LEU A 86 -6.17 2.03 12.30
CA LEU A 86 -6.74 2.01 10.94
C LEU A 86 -8.06 1.20 10.90
N GLY A 87 -8.74 0.98 12.02
CA GLY A 87 -9.86 0.05 12.09
C GLY A 87 -9.50 -1.40 11.73
N GLY A 88 -10.51 -2.19 11.34
CA GLY A 88 -10.37 -3.61 10.99
C GLY A 88 -9.50 -3.95 9.77
N VAL A 89 -8.84 -2.98 9.12
CA VAL A 89 -8.03 -3.20 7.93
C VAL A 89 -6.53 -3.34 8.20
N LEU A 90 -6.05 -2.98 9.40
CA LEU A 90 -4.60 -2.99 9.70
C LEU A 90 -3.97 -4.37 9.52
N LYS A 91 -4.53 -5.43 10.13
CA LYS A 91 -3.97 -6.78 9.99
C LYS A 91 -4.08 -7.32 8.56
N PRO A 92 -5.22 -7.20 7.87
CA PRO A 92 -5.34 -7.54 6.45
C PRO A 92 -4.26 -6.90 5.55
N LEU A 93 -4.05 -5.59 5.69
CA LEU A 93 -3.04 -4.86 4.91
C LEU A 93 -1.63 -5.28 5.30
N LYS A 94 -1.35 -5.44 6.60
CA LYS A 94 -0.04 -5.89 7.09
C LYS A 94 0.31 -7.29 6.61
N LEU A 95 -0.67 -8.19 6.56
CA LEU A 95 -0.49 -9.53 6.01
C LEU A 95 -0.03 -9.45 4.56
N SER A 96 -0.78 -8.76 3.70
CA SER A 96 -0.44 -8.64 2.27
C SER A 96 0.92 -7.97 2.06
N TYR A 97 1.24 -6.95 2.86
CA TYR A 97 2.55 -6.28 2.83
C TYR A 97 3.71 -7.21 3.20
N ASP A 98 3.53 -8.12 4.16
CA ASP A 98 4.56 -9.07 4.56
C ASP A 98 4.76 -10.18 3.51
N TYR A 99 3.68 -10.60 2.86
CA TYR A 99 3.71 -11.54 1.72
C TYR A 99 4.46 -10.98 0.51
N LEU A 100 4.71 -9.67 0.43
CA LEU A 100 5.58 -9.11 -0.62
C LEU A 100 7.01 -9.66 -0.55
N LYS A 101 7.47 -10.07 0.64
CA LYS A 101 8.80 -10.69 0.81
C LYS A 101 8.84 -12.15 0.38
N GLU A 102 7.69 -12.80 0.31
CA GLU A 102 7.60 -14.20 -0.07
C GLU A 102 7.64 -14.32 -1.60
N GLY A 103 8.53 -15.19 -2.10
CA GLY A 103 8.72 -15.43 -3.54
C GLY A 103 10.18 -15.64 -3.95
N ASN A 104 10.37 -16.41 -5.04
CA ASN A 104 11.67 -16.91 -5.51
C ASN A 104 12.40 -15.97 -6.48
N SER A 105 11.94 -14.73 -6.61
CA SER A 105 12.60 -13.75 -7.47
C SER A 105 13.92 -13.27 -6.85
N GLN A 106 14.95 -13.09 -7.67
CA GLN A 106 16.21 -12.42 -7.27
C GLN A 106 16.01 -10.98 -6.73
N MET A 107 14.79 -10.47 -6.87
CA MET A 107 14.28 -9.24 -6.27
C MET A 107 14.30 -9.31 -4.73
N THR A 108 15.01 -8.41 -4.05
CA THR A 108 15.01 -8.40 -2.58
C THR A 108 13.63 -7.93 -2.10
N GLY A 109 12.95 -8.69 -1.24
CA GLY A 109 11.60 -8.33 -0.75
C GLY A 109 11.52 -6.93 -0.12
N ASN A 110 12.64 -6.43 0.40
CA ASN A 110 12.75 -5.08 0.95
C ASN A 110 12.61 -3.99 -0.14
N ASP A 111 13.08 -4.23 -1.37
CA ASP A 111 12.98 -3.27 -2.47
C ASP A 111 11.52 -3.11 -2.93
N ILE A 112 10.74 -4.20 -2.97
CA ILE A 112 9.30 -4.18 -3.31
C ILE A 112 8.52 -3.41 -2.24
N GLN A 113 8.83 -3.67 -0.99
CA GLN A 113 8.25 -2.97 0.15
C GLN A 113 8.59 -1.48 0.14
N MET A 114 9.82 -1.11 -0.25
CA MET A 114 10.18 0.29 -0.44
C MET A 114 9.43 0.90 -1.63
N CYS A 115 9.26 0.16 -2.73
CA CYS A 115 8.47 0.60 -3.88
C CYS A 115 7.02 0.91 -3.47
N PHE A 116 6.42 0.07 -2.61
CA PHE A 116 5.12 0.35 -1.98
C PHE A 116 5.12 1.66 -1.20
N LEU A 117 6.13 1.88 -0.34
CA LEU A 117 6.22 3.13 0.44
C LEU A 117 6.37 4.35 -0.48
N LEU A 118 7.18 4.28 -1.54
CA LEU A 118 7.33 5.39 -2.49
C LEU A 118 6.01 5.79 -3.16
N CYS A 119 5.08 4.85 -3.35
CA CYS A 119 3.74 5.16 -3.85
C CYS A 119 2.94 6.06 -2.89
N SER A 120 3.21 6.02 -1.58
CA SER A 120 2.51 6.86 -0.60
C SER A 120 2.98 8.31 -0.58
N LEU A 121 4.06 8.64 -1.31
CA LEU A 121 4.54 10.02 -1.50
C LEU A 121 3.56 10.87 -2.32
N PHE A 122 2.65 10.25 -3.06
CA PHE A 122 1.67 10.95 -3.87
C PHE A 122 0.44 11.36 -3.03
N PRO A 123 -0.31 12.39 -3.47
CA PRO A 123 -1.55 12.79 -2.81
C PRO A 123 -2.59 11.66 -2.77
N GLU A 124 -3.57 11.83 -1.89
CA GLU A 124 -4.74 10.96 -1.82
C GLU A 124 -5.48 10.93 -3.16
N ASP A 125 -5.96 9.74 -3.55
CA ASP A 125 -6.66 9.47 -4.83
C ASP A 125 -5.91 9.85 -6.11
N ALA A 126 -4.62 10.18 -6.03
CA ALA A 126 -3.83 10.54 -7.19
C ALA A 126 -3.72 9.36 -8.17
N GLU A 127 -3.87 9.66 -9.45
CA GLU A 127 -3.46 8.77 -10.52
C GLU A 127 -1.95 8.94 -10.75
N ILE A 128 -1.20 7.90 -10.42
CA ILE A 128 0.26 7.94 -10.37
C ILE A 128 0.81 7.39 -11.69
N ILE A 129 1.57 8.21 -12.40
CA ILE A 129 2.30 7.78 -13.60
C ILE A 129 3.44 6.84 -13.18
N SER A 130 3.44 5.61 -13.71
CA SER A 130 4.41 4.57 -13.33
C SER A 130 5.85 5.01 -13.56
N ASP A 131 6.12 5.77 -14.62
CA ASP A 131 7.45 6.29 -14.94
C ASP A 131 7.99 7.23 -13.85
N VAL A 132 7.13 8.00 -13.17
CA VAL A 132 7.57 8.84 -12.04
C VAL A 132 8.03 7.97 -10.88
N LEU A 133 7.31 6.88 -10.59
CA LEU A 133 7.70 5.91 -9.57
C LEU A 133 8.98 5.15 -9.94
N ILE A 134 9.15 4.81 -11.22
CA ILE A 134 10.39 4.23 -11.74
C ILE A 134 11.57 5.15 -11.47
N MET A 135 11.45 6.45 -11.79
CA MET A 135 12.49 7.43 -11.49
C MET A 135 12.78 7.53 -10.00
N CYS A 136 11.76 7.49 -9.13
CA CYS A 136 11.96 7.44 -7.68
C CYS A 136 12.75 6.21 -7.25
N GLY A 137 12.34 5.03 -7.71
CA GLY A 137 12.95 3.76 -7.36
C GLY A 137 14.43 3.72 -7.77
N ILE A 138 14.74 4.20 -8.97
CA ILE A 138 16.13 4.35 -9.43
C ILE A 138 16.89 5.32 -8.52
N GLY A 139 16.30 6.50 -8.24
CA GLY A 139 16.94 7.55 -7.45
C GLY A 139 17.27 7.12 -6.01
N VAL A 140 16.43 6.29 -5.37
CA VAL A 140 16.70 5.75 -4.03
C VAL A 140 17.56 4.48 -4.04
N GLY A 141 17.92 3.97 -5.23
CA GLY A 141 18.81 2.83 -5.40
C GLY A 141 18.13 1.47 -5.27
N LEU A 142 16.84 1.34 -5.57
CA LEU A 142 16.17 0.04 -5.59
C LEU A 142 16.84 -0.91 -6.59
N PHE A 143 16.80 -2.20 -6.25
CA PHE A 143 17.33 -3.29 -7.08
C PHE A 143 18.80 -3.04 -7.44
N PRO A 144 19.72 -3.06 -6.44
CA PRO A 144 21.13 -2.70 -6.65
C PRO A 144 21.85 -3.66 -7.61
N ASN A 145 21.33 -4.88 -7.78
CA ASN A 145 21.88 -5.89 -8.70
C ASN A 145 21.46 -5.67 -10.17
N ALA A 146 20.54 -4.74 -10.45
CA ALA A 146 20.20 -4.32 -11.81
C ALA A 146 21.18 -3.21 -12.25
N TYR A 147 21.96 -3.48 -13.30
CA TYR A 147 23.12 -2.67 -13.67
C TYR A 147 22.80 -1.57 -14.69
N SER A 148 21.75 -1.72 -15.50
CA SER A 148 21.31 -0.68 -16.44
C SER A 148 20.03 0.04 -15.98
N ILE A 149 19.77 1.21 -16.55
CA ILE A 149 18.50 1.95 -16.33
C ILE A 149 17.31 1.10 -16.80
N GLU A 150 17.46 0.38 -17.91
CA GLU A 150 16.42 -0.47 -18.46
C GLU A 150 16.13 -1.68 -17.57
N ASP A 151 17.17 -2.33 -17.02
CA ASP A 151 16.99 -3.41 -16.04
C ASP A 151 16.26 -2.89 -14.80
N LYS A 152 16.66 -1.73 -14.26
CA LYS A 152 15.97 -1.13 -13.11
C LYS A 152 14.51 -0.78 -13.43
N ARG A 153 14.23 -0.26 -14.62
CA ARG A 153 12.86 0.01 -15.09
C ARG A 153 12.03 -1.28 -15.11
N ASN A 154 12.60 -2.37 -15.62
CA ASN A 154 11.95 -3.67 -15.65
C ASN A 154 11.68 -4.22 -14.25
N GLU A 155 12.67 -4.18 -13.35
CA GLU A 155 12.51 -4.63 -11.96
C GLU A 155 11.46 -3.82 -11.20
N ILE A 156 11.49 -2.49 -11.29
CA ILE A 156 10.49 -1.62 -10.66
C ILE A 156 9.10 -1.89 -11.27
N GLY A 157 9.00 -2.03 -12.59
CA GLY A 157 7.76 -2.39 -13.26
C GLY A 157 7.19 -3.74 -12.79
N MET A 158 8.04 -4.74 -12.54
CA MET A 158 7.63 -6.02 -11.96
C MET A 158 7.18 -5.87 -10.50
N ALA A 159 7.86 -5.03 -9.71
CA ALA A 159 7.46 -4.73 -8.33
C ALA A 159 6.07 -4.07 -8.28
N LEU A 160 5.80 -3.07 -9.14
CA LEU A 160 4.47 -2.43 -9.24
C LEU A 160 3.39 -3.45 -9.62
N LYS A 161 3.65 -4.33 -10.59
CA LYS A 161 2.73 -5.43 -10.94
C LYS A 161 2.50 -6.39 -9.77
N LYS A 162 3.53 -6.71 -8.97
CA LYS A 162 3.37 -7.56 -7.77
C LYS A 162 2.48 -6.87 -6.74
N LEU A 163 2.66 -5.56 -6.53
CA LEU A 163 1.82 -4.76 -5.63
C LEU A 163 0.35 -4.74 -6.08
N GLN A 164 0.08 -4.60 -7.38
CA GLN A 164 -1.29 -4.70 -7.93
C GLN A 164 -1.90 -6.09 -7.71
N LYS A 165 -1.12 -7.14 -7.96
CA LYS A 165 -1.53 -8.53 -7.73
C LYS A 165 -1.81 -8.82 -6.26
N SER A 166 -1.10 -8.17 -5.32
CA SER A 166 -1.33 -8.30 -3.87
C SER A 166 -2.53 -7.52 -3.34
N GLY A 167 -3.15 -6.66 -4.17
CA GLY A 167 -4.27 -5.82 -3.78
C GLY A 167 -3.88 -4.59 -2.96
N LEU A 168 -2.59 -4.25 -2.91
CA LEU A 168 -2.08 -3.02 -2.29
C LEU A 168 -2.08 -1.82 -3.24
N LEU A 169 -2.13 -2.08 -4.55
CA LEU A 169 -2.34 -1.07 -5.59
C LEU A 169 -3.48 -1.49 -6.51
N SER A 170 -4.11 -0.50 -7.12
CA SER A 170 -5.15 -0.70 -8.14
C SER A 170 -4.63 -0.35 -9.52
N GLU A 171 -5.11 -1.10 -10.52
CA GLU A 171 -5.05 -0.69 -11.92
C GLU A 171 -6.00 0.49 -12.15
N THR A 172 -5.69 1.28 -13.17
CA THR A 172 -6.50 2.42 -13.60
C THR A 172 -6.86 2.23 -15.07
N ASP A 173 -7.86 2.98 -15.54
CA ASP A 173 -8.28 2.94 -16.95
C ASP A 173 -7.27 3.65 -17.88
N VAL A 174 -6.35 4.43 -17.32
CA VAL A 174 -5.31 5.14 -18.07
C VAL A 174 -4.04 4.29 -18.12
N ALA A 175 -3.58 4.01 -19.34
CA ALA A 175 -2.37 3.23 -19.58
C ALA A 175 -1.18 3.77 -18.76
N GLU A 176 -0.38 2.85 -18.23
CA GLU A 176 0.84 3.14 -17.47
C GLU A 176 0.63 3.96 -16.17
N THR A 177 -0.60 4.01 -15.66
CA THR A 177 -0.87 4.64 -14.36
C THR A 177 -1.37 3.62 -13.33
N ILE A 178 -1.22 3.97 -12.06
CA ILE A 178 -1.64 3.16 -10.92
C ILE A 178 -2.28 4.04 -9.86
N ARG A 179 -3.09 3.44 -8.98
CA ARG A 179 -3.71 4.15 -7.85
C ARG A 179 -3.45 3.43 -6.53
N MET A 180 -3.16 4.20 -5.50
CA MET A 180 -3.13 3.74 -4.11
C MET A 180 -4.38 4.24 -3.40
N HIS A 181 -5.14 3.33 -2.80
CA HIS A 181 -6.34 3.65 -2.02
C HIS A 181 -5.93 4.47 -0.77
N ASP A 182 -6.73 5.46 -0.36
CA ASP A 182 -6.50 6.32 0.82
C ASP A 182 -6.13 5.53 2.09
N VAL A 183 -6.92 4.51 2.46
CA VAL A 183 -6.66 3.62 3.60
C VAL A 183 -5.34 2.83 3.46
N VAL A 184 -4.98 2.41 2.24
CA VAL A 184 -3.70 1.72 1.99
C VAL A 184 -2.52 2.70 2.09
N ARG A 185 -2.73 3.95 1.67
CA ARG A 185 -1.77 5.04 1.82
C ARG A 185 -1.59 5.39 3.30
N ASP A 186 -2.64 5.43 4.09
CA ASP A 186 -2.57 5.63 5.54
C ASP A 186 -1.83 4.49 6.23
N PHE A 187 -2.01 3.25 5.77
CA PHE A 187 -1.19 2.13 6.20
C PHE A 187 0.30 2.30 5.87
N ALA A 188 0.63 2.79 4.67
CA ALA A 188 2.02 3.12 4.34
C ALA A 188 2.58 4.23 5.23
N HIS A 189 1.79 5.26 5.55
CA HIS A 189 2.19 6.33 6.46
C HIS A 189 2.38 5.82 7.89
N TRP A 190 1.51 4.92 8.37
CA TRP A 190 1.70 4.24 9.64
C TRP A 190 3.02 3.46 9.68
N LEU A 191 3.35 2.68 8.63
CA LEU A 191 4.64 1.99 8.52
C LEU A 191 5.84 2.96 8.55
N THR A 192 5.75 4.09 7.85
CA THR A 192 6.85 5.08 7.81
C THR A 192 7.01 5.86 9.12
N SER A 193 5.92 6.04 9.88
CA SER A 193 5.97 6.70 11.19
C SER A 193 6.61 5.82 12.27
N THR A 194 6.45 4.50 12.17
CA THR A 194 6.96 3.51 13.13
C THR A 194 8.31 2.91 12.73
N GLY A 195 8.72 3.08 11.47
CA GLY A 195 9.91 2.48 10.87
C GLY A 195 11.11 3.41 10.72
N GLU A 196 12.13 2.91 10.01
CA GLU A 196 13.35 3.66 9.68
C GLU A 196 13.13 4.69 8.56
N ASN A 197 12.23 4.38 7.63
CA ASN A 197 11.89 5.24 6.50
C ASN A 197 10.83 6.24 6.94
N ARG A 198 11.23 7.47 7.29
CA ARG A 198 10.32 8.53 7.73
C ARG A 198 9.93 9.42 6.58
N PHE A 199 8.67 9.38 6.18
CA PHE A 199 8.17 10.15 5.05
C PHE A 199 7.35 11.34 5.55
N MET A 200 7.41 12.45 4.82
CA MET A 200 6.51 13.58 5.00
C MET A 200 5.83 13.91 3.69
N VAL A 201 4.50 13.94 3.70
CA VAL A 201 3.70 14.31 2.54
C VAL A 201 2.76 15.45 2.93
N LYS A 202 2.79 16.54 2.16
CA LYS A 202 1.87 17.67 2.29
C LYS A 202 1.27 17.98 0.93
N ASP A 203 -0.02 18.25 0.93
CA ASP A 203 -0.78 18.68 -0.26
C ASP A 203 -1.46 20.03 0.02
N LYS A 204 -1.72 20.80 -1.03
CA LYS A 204 -2.33 22.15 -0.98
C LYS A 204 -1.59 23.07 -0.03
N LEU A 205 -0.26 23.05 -0.13
CA LEU A 205 0.63 23.73 0.79
C LEU A 205 0.57 25.25 0.58
N LYS A 206 0.14 25.99 1.60
CA LYS A 206 0.04 27.47 1.57
C LYS A 206 1.25 28.18 2.17
N GLU A 207 1.97 27.51 3.06
CA GLU A 207 3.15 28.02 3.75
C GLU A 207 4.18 26.90 3.89
N TRP A 208 5.46 27.24 4.00
CA TRP A 208 6.50 26.24 4.20
C TRP A 208 6.28 25.51 5.55
N PRO A 209 6.22 24.17 5.58
CA PRO A 209 5.89 23.47 6.80
C PRO A 209 7.07 23.55 7.78
N HIS A 210 6.77 23.65 9.08
CA HIS A 210 7.77 23.49 10.11
C HIS A 210 8.19 22.02 10.19
N MET A 211 9.37 21.70 9.66
CA MET A 211 9.88 20.33 9.56
C MET A 211 10.78 20.03 10.76
N VAL A 212 10.32 19.16 11.66
CA VAL A 212 11.11 18.69 12.82
C VAL A 212 11.38 17.20 12.67
N GLY A 213 12.66 16.83 12.65
CA GLY A 213 13.10 15.44 12.59
C GLY A 213 13.83 15.08 11.30
N CYS A 214 14.32 13.84 11.23
CA CYS A 214 15.05 13.33 10.07
C CYS A 214 14.10 12.55 9.15
N TYR A 215 13.72 13.14 8.02
CA TYR A 215 12.94 12.48 6.98
C TYR A 215 13.86 11.85 5.94
N SER A 216 13.49 10.68 5.44
CA SER A 216 14.16 10.03 4.30
C SER A 216 13.51 10.40 2.96
N ALA A 217 12.23 10.79 2.96
CA ALA A 217 11.56 11.34 1.80
C ALA A 217 10.59 12.46 2.19
N ILE A 218 10.53 13.50 1.37
CA ILE A 218 9.60 14.64 1.53
C ILE A 218 8.90 14.86 0.20
N ALA A 219 7.57 14.98 0.23
CA ALA A 219 6.77 15.34 -0.92
C ALA A 219 5.81 16.47 -0.61
N LEU A 220 5.99 17.60 -1.31
CA LEU A 220 5.20 18.81 -1.19
C LEU A 220 4.47 19.05 -2.52
N TRP A 221 3.16 18.86 -2.50
CA TRP A 221 2.29 18.95 -3.67
C TRP A 221 1.42 20.20 -3.61
N ASN A 222 1.06 20.70 -4.80
CA ASN A 222 0.21 21.88 -5.00
C ASN A 222 0.67 23.05 -4.12
N CYS A 223 1.98 23.33 -4.19
CA CYS A 223 2.61 24.40 -3.43
C CYS A 223 2.16 25.74 -4.00
N SER A 224 1.52 26.55 -3.17
CA SER A 224 1.02 27.85 -3.58
C SER A 224 2.15 28.72 -4.11
N SER A 225 1.90 29.40 -5.23
CA SER A 225 2.79 30.45 -5.76
C SER A 225 3.09 31.56 -4.73
N ASN A 226 2.29 31.66 -3.66
CA ASN A 226 2.46 32.61 -2.56
C ASN A 226 3.45 32.17 -1.48
N ILE A 227 4.06 30.98 -1.58
CA ILE A 227 5.17 30.60 -0.69
C ILE A 227 6.39 31.46 -1.07
N LYS A 228 6.54 32.59 -0.39
CA LYS A 228 7.61 33.56 -0.64
C LYS A 228 8.93 33.23 0.07
N ASN A 229 8.85 32.45 1.15
CA ASN A 229 9.96 32.21 2.06
C ASN A 229 10.34 30.73 2.07
N PHE A 230 11.01 30.30 1.00
CA PHE A 230 11.72 29.02 1.05
C PHE A 230 12.90 29.15 2.02
N PRO A 231 13.19 28.11 2.84
CA PRO A 231 14.37 28.13 3.68
C PRO A 231 15.64 28.18 2.82
N ASP A 232 16.55 29.10 3.13
CA ASP A 232 17.86 29.21 2.46
C ASP A 232 18.72 27.95 2.64
N LYS A 233 18.48 27.20 3.72
CA LYS A 233 19.14 25.94 4.01
C LYS A 233 18.16 24.95 4.60
N VAL A 234 18.24 23.73 4.09
CA VAL A 234 17.45 22.60 4.56
C VAL A 234 18.42 21.49 4.94
N GLU A 235 18.60 21.24 6.24
CA GLU A 235 19.50 20.20 6.73
C GLU A 235 18.73 18.91 7.04
N PHE A 236 18.49 18.11 6.01
CA PHE A 236 17.98 16.75 6.17
C PHE A 236 19.05 15.72 5.83
N SER A 237 19.87 15.37 6.80
CA SER A 237 21.02 14.45 6.65
C SER A 237 20.65 13.04 6.17
N LYS A 238 19.36 12.67 6.23
CA LYS A 238 18.85 11.36 5.78
C LYS A 238 18.00 11.43 4.51
N LEU A 239 17.77 12.62 3.95
CA LEU A 239 16.86 12.80 2.81
C LEU A 239 17.43 12.18 1.55
N LYS A 240 16.65 11.31 0.92
CA LYS A 240 16.95 10.65 -0.35
C LYS A 240 16.03 11.10 -1.48
N THR A 241 14.84 11.59 -1.15
CA THR A 241 13.82 11.98 -2.14
C THR A 241 13.15 13.28 -1.74
N LEU A 242 13.09 14.23 -2.67
CA LEU A 242 12.36 15.48 -2.53
C LEU A 242 11.44 15.68 -3.75
N PHE A 243 10.14 15.73 -3.50
CA PHE A 243 9.14 16.19 -4.46
C PHE A 243 8.70 17.61 -4.11
N LEU A 244 8.79 18.49 -5.10
CA LEU A 244 8.26 19.85 -5.02
C LEU A 244 7.47 20.11 -6.29
N LYS A 245 6.14 20.18 -6.17
CA LYS A 245 5.24 20.52 -7.28
C LYS A 245 4.43 21.76 -6.92
N GLY A 246 4.54 22.80 -7.73
CA GLY A 246 3.70 23.99 -7.66
C GLY A 246 2.29 23.74 -8.19
N GLU A 247 1.43 24.75 -8.03
CA GLU A 247 0.11 24.84 -8.69
C GLU A 247 0.21 24.81 -10.21
#